data_AF-A0A529S8X2-F1
#
_entry.id   AF-A0A529S8X2-F1
#
_cell.length_a   1.000
_cell.length_b   1.000
_cell.length_c   1.000
_cell.angle_alpha   90.00
_cell.angle_beta   90.00
_cell.angle_gamma   90.00
#
_symmetry.space_group_name_H-M   'P 1'
#
loop_
_entity.id
_entity.type
_entity.pdbx_description
1 polymer ?
#
loop_
_entity_poly.entity_id
_entity_poly.type
_entity_poly.pdbx_seq_one_letter_code
_entity_poly.pdbx_strand_id
1 'polypeptide(L)'
;PKAIEAGRDAVARSQLYPDPDWTLLRDAVARTYGVERDLILCGAGSMELIACTIAAFAGPGADVLATSYAYNFAASAAARVGAAYV
;
A
#
# COMPACT_ATOMS: atom_id res chain seq x y z
N PRO A 1 10.26 6.09 -22.84
CA PRO A 1 10.13 6.63 -21.46
C PRO A 1 10.92 5.76 -20.46
N LYS A 2 11.66 6.36 -19.52
CA LYS A 2 12.57 5.63 -18.63
C LYS A 2 11.90 4.51 -17.82
N ALA A 3 10.66 4.70 -17.38
CA ALA A 3 9.92 3.68 -16.63
C ALA A 3 9.58 2.44 -17.49
N ILE A 4 9.26 2.62 -18.77
CA ILE A 4 8.95 1.50 -19.68
C ILE A 4 10.20 0.65 -19.94
N GLU A 5 11.35 1.29 -20.10
CA GLU A 5 12.64 0.63 -20.27
C GLU A 5 13.01 -0.21 -19.05
N ALA A 6 12.98 0.40 -17.85
CA ALA A 6 13.23 -0.31 -16.59
C ALA A 6 12.27 -1.50 -16.37
N GLY A 7 11.00 -1.35 -16.75
CA GLY A 7 10.01 -2.44 -16.70
C GLY A 7 10.36 -3.62 -17.61
N ARG A 8 10.81 -3.36 -18.84
CA ARG A 8 11.24 -4.41 -19.77
C ARG A 8 12.45 -5.18 -19.23
N ASP A 9 13.42 -4.47 -18.67
CA ASP A 9 14.62 -5.09 -18.07
C ASP A 9 14.27 -5.94 -16.85
N ALA A 10 13.30 -5.53 -16.04
CA ALA A 10 12.84 -6.30 -14.89
C ALA A 10 12.17 -7.62 -15.32
N VAL A 11 11.39 -7.62 -16.41
CA VAL A 11 10.74 -8.85 -16.93
C VAL A 11 11.77 -9.92 -17.32
N ALA A 12 12.93 -9.53 -17.85
CA ALA A 12 14.01 -10.46 -18.20
C ALA A 12 14.58 -11.25 -17.02
N ARG A 13 14.27 -10.84 -15.78
CA ARG A 13 14.67 -11.50 -14.52
C ARG A 13 13.48 -12.01 -13.70
N SER A 14 12.29 -12.09 -14.28
CA SER A 14 11.04 -12.41 -13.58
C SER A 14 10.96 -13.83 -12.99
N GLN A 15 11.88 -14.73 -13.37
CA GLN A 15 12.06 -16.04 -12.73
C GLN A 15 12.57 -15.95 -11.29
N LEU A 16 13.14 -14.81 -10.89
CA LEU A 16 13.56 -14.55 -9.52
C LEU A 16 12.46 -13.77 -8.81
N TYR A 17 12.23 -14.09 -7.54
CA TYR A 17 11.46 -13.20 -6.69
C TYR A 17 12.17 -11.84 -6.57
N PRO A 18 11.41 -10.73 -6.53
CA PRO A 18 11.98 -9.42 -6.25
C PRO A 18 12.50 -9.36 -4.80
N ASP A 19 13.25 -8.31 -4.49
CA ASP A 19 13.65 -7.98 -3.13
C ASP A 19 12.40 -7.90 -2.22
N PRO A 20 12.26 -8.79 -1.22
CA PRO A 20 11.09 -8.84 -0.36
C PRO A 20 11.00 -7.63 0.59
N ASP A 21 12.07 -6.86 0.77
CA ASP A 21 12.10 -5.70 1.66
C ASP A 21 11.88 -4.38 0.92
N TRP A 22 11.76 -4.42 -0.42
CA TRP A 22 11.67 -3.24 -1.29
C TRP A 22 12.78 -2.20 -1.02
N THR A 23 13.98 -2.65 -0.64
CA THR A 23 15.07 -1.81 -0.10
C THR A 23 15.33 -0.59 -0.97
N LEU A 24 15.60 -0.81 -2.27
CA LEU A 24 15.92 0.26 -3.21
C LEU A 24 14.74 1.22 -3.45
N LEU A 25 13.50 0.70 -3.42
CA LEU A 25 12.30 1.52 -3.61
C LEU A 25 12.06 2.39 -2.37
N ARG A 26 12.11 1.80 -1.17
CA ARG A 26 11.95 2.52 0.11
C ARG A 26 13.01 3.60 0.26
N ASP A 27 14.26 3.30 -0.07
CA ASP A 27 15.35 4.28 -0.06
C ASP A 27 15.12 5.44 -1.04
N ALA A 28 14.62 5.15 -2.25
CA ALA A 28 14.32 6.18 -3.24
C ALA A 28 13.15 7.07 -2.80
N VAL A 29 12.09 6.49 -2.26
CA VAL A 29 10.93 7.23 -1.73
C VAL A 29 11.33 8.06 -0.52
N ALA A 30 12.12 7.51 0.42
CA ALA A 30 12.65 8.22 1.59
C ALA A 30 13.40 9.49 1.20
N ARG A 31 14.35 9.38 0.25
CA ARG A 31 15.09 10.54 -0.26
C ARG A 31 14.20 11.55 -0.97
N THR A 32 13.18 11.09 -1.69
CA THR A 32 12.27 11.96 -2.44
C THR A 32 11.41 12.81 -1.51
N TYR A 33 10.93 12.23 -0.41
CA TYR A 33 10.03 12.91 0.53
C TYR A 33 10.71 13.44 1.80
N GLY A 34 12.01 13.18 2.00
CA GLY A 34 12.76 13.66 3.16
C GLY A 34 12.33 12.99 4.48
N VAL A 35 12.02 11.70 4.44
CA VAL A 35 11.55 10.91 5.60
C VAL A 35 12.47 9.71 5.86
N GLU A 36 12.43 9.19 7.09
CA GLU A 36 13.13 7.94 7.44
C GLU A 36 12.57 6.75 6.64
N ARG A 37 13.46 5.92 6.10
CA ARG A 37 13.10 4.72 5.31
C ARG A 37 12.14 3.80 6.06
N ASP A 38 12.34 3.66 7.37
CA ASP A 38 11.57 2.75 8.20
C ASP A 38 10.11 3.20 8.40
N LEU A 39 9.77 4.44 8.01
CA LEU A 39 8.40 4.96 7.97
C LEU A 39 7.66 4.67 6.65
N ILE A 40 8.31 4.00 5.69
CA ILE A 40 7.71 3.68 4.38
C ILE A 40 7.29 2.23 4.34
N LEU A 41 6.02 1.99 4.03
CA LEU A 41 5.47 0.69 3.69
C LEU A 41 5.21 0.61 2.18
N CYS A 42 5.68 -0.46 1.54
CA CYS A 42 5.38 -0.77 0.15
C CYS A 42 4.31 -1.87 0.05
N GLY A 43 3.56 -1.87 -1.05
CA GLY A 43 2.53 -2.87 -1.34
C GLY A 43 2.20 -2.90 -2.83
N ALA A 44 1.43 -3.88 -3.26
CA ALA A 44 0.96 -4.09 -4.63
C ALA A 44 -0.21 -3.14 -4.97
N GLY A 45 0.01 -1.84 -4.77
CA GLY A 45 -0.96 -0.77 -5.02
C GLY A 45 -1.64 -0.27 -3.76
N SER A 46 -2.31 0.89 -3.87
CA SER A 46 -2.89 1.60 -2.73
C SER A 46 -4.05 0.85 -2.08
N MET A 47 -4.81 0.03 -2.82
CA MET A 47 -5.89 -0.77 -2.25
C MET A 47 -5.37 -1.75 -1.20
N GLU A 48 -4.25 -2.43 -1.46
CA GLU A 48 -3.64 -3.31 -0.45
C GLU A 48 -3.21 -2.52 0.78
N LEU A 49 -2.57 -1.36 0.60
CA LEU A 49 -2.12 -0.53 1.71
C LEU A 49 -3.30 0.02 2.55
N ILE A 50 -4.39 0.45 1.91
CA ILE A 50 -5.63 0.87 2.60
C ILE A 50 -6.20 -0.30 3.40
N ALA A 51 -6.29 -1.47 2.78
CA ALA A 51 -6.77 -2.71 3.40
C ALA A 51 -5.92 -3.14 4.61
N CYS A 52 -4.59 -3.07 4.50
CA CYS A 52 -3.66 -3.36 5.59
C CYS A 52 -3.79 -2.35 6.72
N THR A 53 -3.89 -1.06 6.39
CA THR A 53 -4.01 0.01 7.40
C THR A 53 -5.31 -0.15 8.20
N ILE A 54 -6.45 -0.36 7.54
CA ILE A 54 -7.72 -0.57 8.24
C ILE A 54 -7.65 -1.82 9.13
N ALA A 55 -7.09 -2.93 8.63
CA ALA A 55 -6.95 -4.15 9.43
C ALA A 55 -5.99 -4.03 10.62
N ALA A 56 -5.01 -3.13 10.56
CA ALA A 56 -4.11 -2.88 11.67
C ALA A 56 -4.75 -2.10 12.81
N PHE A 57 -5.80 -1.32 12.53
CA PHE A 57 -6.38 -0.36 13.48
C PHE A 57 -7.87 -0.56 13.79
N ALA A 58 -8.61 -1.37 13.02
CA ALA A 58 -10.04 -1.57 13.18
C ALA A 58 -10.43 -3.06 13.17
N GLY A 59 -11.56 -3.35 13.80
CA GLY A 59 -12.13 -4.70 13.91
C GLY A 59 -13.59 -4.65 14.37
N PRO A 60 -14.16 -5.78 14.83
CA PRO A 60 -15.53 -5.81 15.34
C PRO A 60 -15.75 -4.79 16.46
N GLY A 61 -16.77 -3.95 16.30
CA GLY A 61 -17.12 -2.88 17.26
C GLY A 61 -16.33 -1.58 17.11
N ALA A 62 -15.45 -1.48 16.10
CA ALA A 62 -14.78 -0.23 15.74
C ALA A 62 -15.50 0.48 14.58
N ASP A 63 -15.35 1.79 14.53
CA ASP A 63 -15.87 2.66 13.47
C ASP A 63 -14.71 3.17 12.58
N VAL A 64 -14.91 3.13 11.27
CA VAL A 64 -14.02 3.71 10.25
C VAL A 64 -14.76 4.90 9.63
N LEU A 65 -14.39 6.11 10.07
CA LEU A 65 -15.03 7.36 9.65
C LEU A 65 -14.50 7.88 8.31
N ALA A 66 -15.41 8.25 7.41
CA ALA A 66 -15.08 8.86 6.12
C ALA A 66 -16.13 9.88 5.66
N THR A 67 -15.84 10.61 4.59
CA THR A 67 -16.81 11.53 3.97
C THR A 67 -17.81 10.75 3.09
N SER A 68 -19.02 11.30 2.92
CA SER A 68 -20.12 10.63 2.22
C SER A 68 -19.84 10.23 0.77
N TYR A 69 -18.82 10.82 0.13
CA TYR A 69 -18.40 10.53 -1.25
C TYR A 69 -16.92 10.15 -1.33
N ALA A 70 -16.38 9.56 -0.25
CA ALA A 70 -15.03 9.03 -0.23
C ALA A 70 -14.87 7.83 -1.17
N TYR A 71 -13.62 7.46 -1.42
CA TYR A 71 -13.29 6.29 -2.23
C TYR A 71 -13.87 5.02 -1.60
N ASN A 72 -14.78 4.37 -2.33
CA ASN A 72 -15.65 3.32 -1.80
C ASN A 72 -14.92 2.06 -1.29
N PHE A 73 -13.68 1.82 -1.72
CA PHE A 73 -12.90 0.66 -1.28
C PHE A 73 -12.69 0.64 0.23
N ALA A 74 -12.62 1.80 0.89
CA ALA A 74 -12.49 1.89 2.34
C ALA A 74 -13.65 1.19 3.07
N ALA A 75 -14.88 1.30 2.56
CA ALA A 75 -16.04 0.61 3.11
C ALA A 75 -15.92 -0.92 3.00
N SER A 76 -15.46 -1.42 1.84
CA SER A 76 -15.18 -2.85 1.63
C SER A 76 -14.08 -3.36 2.57
N ALA A 77 -13.03 -2.55 2.79
CA ALA A 77 -11.95 -2.90 3.69
C ALA A 77 -12.39 -2.91 5.16
N ALA A 78 -13.23 -1.97 5.60
CA ALA A 78 -13.83 -1.95 6.93
C ALA A 78 -14.73 -3.17 7.17
N ALA A 79 -15.60 -3.49 6.20
CA ALA A 79 -16.48 -4.65 6.28
C ALA A 79 -15.68 -5.96 6.41
N ARG A 80 -14.54 -6.10 5.72
CA ARG A 80 -13.67 -7.28 5.78
C ARG A 80 -13.11 -7.56 7.18
N VAL A 81 -12.96 -6.53 8.01
CA VAL A 81 -12.48 -6.65 9.40
C VAL A 81 -13.62 -6.61 10.41
N GLY A 82 -14.87 -6.55 9.96
CA GLY A 82 -16.06 -6.46 10.82
C GLY A 82 -16.26 -5.08 11.48
N ALA A 83 -15.59 -4.04 10.99
CA ALA A 83 -15.79 -2.67 11.45
C ALA A 83 -16.99 -2.01 10.76
N ALA A 84 -17.63 -1.06 11.44
CA ALA A 84 -18.65 -0.22 10.82
C ALA A 84 -17.97 0.90 10.01
N TYR A 85 -18.44 1.12 8.78
CA TYR A 85 -18.02 2.27 7.98
C TYR A 85 -19.05 3.38 8.17
N VAL A 86 -18.60 4.53 8.68
CA VAL A 86 -19.47 5.64 9.09
C VAL A 86 -19.09 6.96 8.43
#